data_AF-A0A7Y2HPA3-F1
#
_entry.id   AF-A0A7Y2HPA3-F1
#
_cell.length_a   1.000
_cell.length_b   1.000
_cell.length_c   1.000
_cell.angle_alpha   90.00
_cell.angle_beta   90.00
_cell.angle_gamma   90.00
#
_symmetry.space_group_name_H-M   'P 1'
#
loop_
_entity.id
_entity.type
_entity.pdbx_description
1 polymer ?
#
loop_
_entity_poly.entity_id
_entity_poly.type
_entity_poly.pdbx_seq_one_letter_code
_entity_poly.pdbx_strand_id
1 'polypeptide(L)'
;MTRSAESEARKALARVRRAAEKCLRELDALEGALRSAEGSDFPIDDYENARSALESVGRFVDEEAQRLQEKILHAGGLEPGRVRRSGG
;
A
#
# COMPACT_ATOMS: atom_id res chain seq x y z
N MET A 1 -13.18 19.56 13.58
CA MET A 1 -13.37 18.50 12.56
C MET A 1 -13.16 17.15 13.24
N THR A 2 -14.23 16.45 13.57
CA THR A 2 -14.17 15.11 14.17
C THR A 2 -13.58 14.16 13.12
N ARG A 3 -12.38 13.60 13.35
CA ARG A 3 -11.81 12.62 12.43
C ARG A 3 -12.64 11.34 12.55
N SER A 4 -13.35 10.94 11.51
CA SER A 4 -14.04 9.65 11.51
C SER A 4 -13.01 8.52 11.59
N ALA A 5 -13.37 7.39 12.19
CA ALA A 5 -12.51 6.20 12.24
C ALA A 5 -12.05 5.77 10.82
N GLU A 6 -12.91 5.96 9.82
CA GLU A 6 -12.62 5.72 8.40
C GLU A 6 -11.51 6.64 7.87
N SER A 7 -11.52 7.92 8.24
CA SER A 7 -10.47 8.88 7.84
C SER A 7 -9.11 8.49 8.42
N GLU A 8 -9.07 8.06 9.68
CA GLU A 8 -7.82 7.62 10.31
C GLU A 8 -7.34 6.28 9.72
N ALA A 9 -8.25 5.35 9.40
CA ALA A 9 -7.92 4.10 8.73
C ALA A 9 -7.32 4.34 7.34
N ARG A 10 -7.94 5.19 6.50
CA ARG A 10 -7.38 5.58 5.19
C ARG A 10 -5.99 6.21 5.30
N LYS A 11 -5.77 7.07 6.30
CA LYS A 11 -4.45 7.66 6.56
C LYS A 11 -3.44 6.63 7.03
N ALA A 12 -3.84 5.65 7.83
CA ALA A 12 -2.96 4.56 8.25
C ALA A 12 -2.53 3.72 7.03
N LEU A 13 -3.48 3.28 6.21
CA LEU A 13 -3.21 2.55 4.96
C LEU A 13 -2.25 3.31 4.05
N ALA A 14 -2.53 4.59 3.78
CA ALA A 14 -1.67 5.42 2.94
C ALA A 14 -0.26 5.62 3.52
N ARG A 15 -0.10 5.63 4.85
CA ARG A 15 1.22 5.69 5.50
C ARG A 15 1.99 4.39 5.31
N VAL A 16 1.35 3.24 5.52
CA VAL A 16 2.01 1.93 5.33
C VAL A 16 2.40 1.72 3.86
N ARG A 17 1.51 2.04 2.91
CA ARG A 17 1.82 1.95 1.48
C ARG A 17 3.06 2.76 1.11
N ARG A 18 3.11 4.04 1.50
CA ARG A 18 4.26 4.91 1.24
C ARG A 18 5.54 4.41 1.91
N ALA A 19 5.44 3.82 3.10
CA ALA A 19 6.58 3.23 3.78
C ALA A 19 7.10 2.00 3.02
N ALA A 20 6.22 1.11 2.56
CA ALA A 20 6.60 -0.06 1.76
C ALA A 20 7.25 0.35 0.42
N GLU A 21 6.64 1.30 -0.30
CA GLU A 21 7.20 1.86 -1.53
C GLU A 21 8.57 2.52 -1.31
N LYS A 22 8.76 3.19 -0.17
CA LYS A 22 10.05 3.75 0.20
C LYS A 22 11.05 2.63 0.47
N CYS A 23 10.70 1.64 1.29
CA CYS A 23 11.59 0.52 1.60
C CYS A 23 12.04 -0.23 0.35
N LEU A 24 11.17 -0.41 -0.65
CA LEU A 24 11.56 -1.01 -1.94
C LEU A 24 12.65 -0.20 -2.64
N ARG A 25 12.50 1.12 -2.74
CA ARG A 25 13.52 1.99 -3.36
C ARG A 25 14.84 2.00 -2.60
N GLU A 26 14.78 1.98 -1.27
CA GLU A 26 16.00 1.91 -0.45
C GLU A 26 16.66 0.53 -0.56
N LEU A 27 15.87 -0.55 -0.69
CA LEU A 27 16.38 -1.90 -0.95
C LEU A 27 17.08 -1.99 -2.31
N ASP A 28 16.52 -1.36 -3.36
CA ASP A 28 17.16 -1.25 -4.68
C ASP A 28 18.53 -0.55 -4.59
N ALA A 29 18.59 0.56 -3.87
CA ALA A 29 19.83 1.31 -3.69
C ALA A 29 20.87 0.50 -2.90
N LEU A 30 20.42 -0.22 -1.86
CA LEU A 30 21.28 -1.09 -1.05
C LEU A 30 21.81 -2.27 -1.87
N GLU A 31 20.94 -2.94 -2.63
CA GLU A 31 21.30 -4.05 -3.53
C GLU A 31 22.39 -3.60 -4.52
N GLY A 32 22.18 -2.46 -5.19
CA GLY A 32 23.16 -1.93 -6.14
C GLY A 32 24.51 -1.60 -5.50
N ALA A 33 24.50 -1.01 -4.30
CA ALA A 33 25.72 -0.66 -3.58
C ALA A 33 26.51 -1.91 -3.14
N LEU A 34 25.86 -2.88 -2.50
CA LEU A 34 26.53 -4.08 -2.01
C LEU A 34 26.93 -5.03 -3.14
N ARG A 35 26.10 -5.20 -4.17
CA ARG A 35 26.45 -6.00 -5.35
C ARG A 35 27.70 -5.49 -6.04
N SER A 36 27.90 -4.17 -6.06
CA SER A 36 29.12 -3.56 -6.61
C SER A 36 30.36 -3.83 -5.76
N ALA A 37 30.20 -4.03 -4.45
CA ALA A 37 31.28 -4.26 -3.50
C ALA A 37 31.64 -5.75 -3.35
N GLU A 38 30.64 -6.63 -3.37
CA GLU A 38 30.77 -8.06 -3.05
C GLU A 38 30.85 -8.95 -4.30
N GLY A 39 30.40 -8.46 -5.46
CA GLY A 39 30.51 -9.18 -6.73
C GLY A 39 29.79 -10.53 -6.71
N SER A 40 30.54 -11.63 -6.82
CA SER A 40 30.01 -12.99 -6.87
C SER A 40 29.51 -13.53 -5.53
N ASP A 41 29.97 -12.96 -4.42
CA ASP A 41 29.59 -13.40 -3.08
C ASP A 41 28.30 -12.73 -2.60
N PHE A 42 27.74 -11.82 -3.40
CA PHE A 42 26.54 -11.07 -3.08
C PHE A 42 25.31 -12.01 -2.97
N PRO A 43 24.56 -11.97 -1.84
CA PRO A 43 23.44 -12.88 -1.60
C PRO A 43 22.16 -12.42 -2.33
N ILE A 44 22.11 -12.57 -3.65
CA ILE A 44 20.99 -12.09 -4.48
C ILE A 44 19.63 -12.65 -4.05
N ASP A 45 19.57 -13.94 -3.67
CA ASP A 45 18.33 -14.61 -3.29
C ASP A 45 17.71 -13.99 -2.01
N ASP A 46 18.54 -13.54 -1.06
CA ASP A 46 18.06 -12.90 0.17
C ASP A 46 17.40 -11.55 -0.13
N TYR A 47 17.96 -10.80 -1.08
CA TYR A 47 17.41 -9.52 -1.55
C TYR A 47 16.10 -9.71 -2.33
N GLU A 48 16.03 -10.72 -3.20
CA GLU A 48 14.80 -11.07 -3.92
C GLU A 48 13.67 -11.50 -2.97
N ASN A 49 14.03 -12.26 -1.92
CA ASN A 49 13.08 -12.64 -0.85
C ASN A 49 12.59 -11.42 -0.07
N ALA A 50 13.50 -10.51 0.32
CA ALA A 50 13.14 -9.28 1.02
C ALA A 50 12.23 -8.38 0.16
N ARG A 51 12.54 -8.26 -1.15
CA ARG A 51 11.72 -7.54 -2.12
C ARG A 51 10.32 -8.13 -2.23
N SER A 52 10.22 -9.45 -2.42
CA SER A 52 8.94 -10.17 -2.50
C SER A 52 8.09 -9.97 -1.24
N ALA A 53 8.70 -9.95 -0.06
CA ALA A 53 8.02 -9.68 1.19
C ALA A 53 7.46 -8.24 1.25
N LEU A 54 8.24 -7.24 0.84
CA LEU A 54 7.79 -5.84 0.78
C LEU A 54 6.67 -5.62 -0.24
N GLU A 55 6.75 -6.26 -1.41
CA GLU A 55 5.67 -6.24 -2.40
C GLU A 55 4.40 -6.90 -1.87
N SER A 56 4.54 -7.99 -1.11
CA SER A 56 3.41 -8.63 -0.42
C SER A 56 2.74 -7.69 0.57
N VAL A 57 3.52 -6.90 1.33
CA VAL A 57 2.98 -5.85 2.21
C VAL A 57 2.23 -4.79 1.40
N GLY A 58 2.77 -4.38 0.24
CA GLY A 58 2.09 -3.46 -0.67
C GLY A 58 0.72 -3.97 -1.12
N ARG A 59 0.67 -5.22 -1.63
CA ARG A 59 -0.58 -5.88 -2.05
C ARG A 59 -1.58 -5.98 -0.89
N PHE A 60 -1.12 -6.40 0.28
CA PHE A 60 -1.97 -6.50 1.47
C PHE A 60 -2.65 -5.15 1.81
N VAL A 61 -1.90 -4.05 1.75
CA VAL A 61 -2.44 -2.71 2.04
C VAL A 61 -3.45 -2.27 0.98
N ASP A 62 -3.21 -2.58 -0.29
CA ASP A 62 -4.13 -2.25 -1.37
C ASP A 62 -5.44 -3.02 -1.25
N GLU A 63 -5.38 -4.31 -0.91
CA GLU A 63 -6.56 -5.12 -0.64
C GLU A 63 -7.35 -4.61 0.60
N GLU A 64 -6.67 -4.25 1.69
CA GLU A 64 -7.31 -3.66 2.86
C GLU A 64 -7.99 -2.31 2.54
N ALA A 65 -7.37 -1.50 1.68
CA ALA A 65 -7.95 -0.25 1.22
C ALA A 65 -9.23 -0.48 0.40
N GLN A 66 -9.23 -1.49 -0.46
CA GLN A 66 -10.42 -1.91 -1.21
C GLN A 66 -11.52 -2.39 -0.27
N ARG A 67 -11.21 -3.29 0.68
CA ARG A 67 -12.17 -3.79 1.69
C ARG A 67 -12.79 -2.65 2.50
N LEU A 68 -11.99 -1.67 2.92
CA LEU A 68 -12.48 -0.47 3.62
C LEU A 68 -13.41 0.37 2.73
N GLN A 69 -13.07 0.54 1.46
CA GLN A 69 -13.90 1.28 0.52
C GLN A 69 -15.24 0.59 0.27
N GLU A 70 -15.25 -0.73 0.05
CA GLU A 70 -16.47 -1.53 -0.10
C GLU A 70 -17.36 -1.39 1.13
N LYS A 71 -16.80 -1.51 2.34
CA LYS A 71 -17.56 -1.33 3.58
C LYS A 71 -18.19 0.05 3.70
N ILE A 72 -17.47 1.11 3.33
CA ILE A 72 -17.98 2.49 3.36
C ILE A 72 -19.12 2.67 2.34
N LEU A 73 -18.99 2.12 1.14
CA LEU A 73 -20.04 2.18 0.10
C LEU A 73 -21.31 1.44 0.55
N HIS A 74 -21.16 0.24 1.11
CA HIS A 74 -22.28 -0.56 1.59
C HIS A 74 -22.93 0.00 2.87
N ALA A 75 -22.14 0.49 3.83
CA ALA A 75 -22.65 1.11 5.06
C ALA A 75 -23.24 2.51 4.83
N GLY A 76 -22.77 3.21 3.78
CA GLY A 76 -23.25 4.54 3.37
C GLY A 76 -24.56 4.52 2.56
N GLY A 77 -25.15 3.34 2.29
CA GLY A 77 -26.47 3.23 1.64
C GLY A 77 -26.52 3.71 0.18
N LEU A 78 -25.40 3.75 -0.53
CA LEU A 78 -25.42 3.99 -1.98
C LEU A 78 -25.59 2.65 -2.69
N GLU A 79 -26.85 2.25 -2.90
CA GLU A 79 -27.16 1.34 -4.00
C GLU A 79 -26.63 1.96 -5.32
N PRO A 80 -25.97 1.16 -6.17
CA PRO A 80 -25.50 1.59 -7.48
C PRO A 80 -26.70 1.88 -8.39
N GLY A 81 -27.30 3.05 -8.24
CA GLY A 81 -28.51 3.44 -8.95
C GLY A 81 -29.16 4.75 -8.50
N ARG A 82 -28.83 5.29 -7.31
CA ARG A 82 -29.46 6.51 -6.80
C ARG A 82 -28.57 7.75 -6.91
N VAL A 83 -28.16 8.09 -8.14
CA VAL A 83 -27.71 9.45 -8.44
C VAL A 83 -28.95 10.34 -8.49
N ARG A 84 -29.25 11.02 -7.38
CA ARG A 84 -30.26 12.08 -7.39
C ARG A 84 -29.66 13.29 -8.13
N ARG A 85 -29.94 13.40 -9.43
CA ARG A 85 -29.79 14.68 -10.15
C ARG A 85 -30.71 15.68 -9.47
N SER A 86 -30.13 16.52 -8.63
CA SER A 86 -30.81 17.71 -8.13
C SER A 86 -30.47 18.80 -9.12
N GLY A 87 -31.40 19.05 -10.04
CA GLY A 87 -31.39 20.23 -10.87
C GLY A 87 -31.56 21.47 -10.00
N GLY A 88 -30.75 22.48 -10.31
CA GLY A 88 -30.90 23.88 -9.94
C GLY A 88 -30.42 24.68 -11.14
#